data_AF-A0A8J7WB11-F1
#
_entry.id   AF-A0A8J7WB11-F1
#
_cell.length_a   1.000
_cell.length_b   1.000
_cell.length_c   1.000
_cell.angle_alpha   90.00
_cell.angle_beta   90.00
_cell.angle_gamma   90.00
#
_symmetry.space_group_name_H-M   'P 1'
#
loop_
_entity.id
_entity.type
_entity.pdbx_description
1 polymer ?
#
loop_
_entity_poly.entity_id
_entity_poly.type
_entity_poly.pdbx_seq_one_letter_code
_entity_poly.pdbx_strand_id
1 'polypeptide(L)'
;MRPESPASRTADDQIVWKSAAPAAVPPLRPRVEIAMRDPSDEDDLRQTLRNRGRHLARQDAWDTLAAEIEAADRARLMTTGLMPQAELLAQGARADVVQAAHAAIMRGEPRQASAALTAFQANLEDLPDSAALGYVVGAAHVDAARVWRGASQPDVLSPQRRGGWLRHMQAAARLAERFDPFETDSALMAQLRCAVLDVDPAPAQRVEDDYEDLIDLEPRCPDHMRALGRDLLPRRYGTFERLDAQARRTAHRTRDIWGMGGYAWIWLGAMETDPQAQRRADAGLFREGLRDILDRFGDQHMVNRLAAFTGVTLPSGGEVDDPAMRLSAEFDWIAGERLAELHPRVWADAAAPGRAVSTTAEPEPGSLVMIGKARALSTLAERFAPEMGRSGQLTFGDGGLLRT
;
A
#
# COMPACT_ATOMS: atom_id res chain seq x y z
N MET A 1 -58.32 74.67 -24.08
CA MET A 1 -58.79 73.30 -23.75
C MET A 1 -57.76 72.34 -24.35
N ARG A 2 -56.98 71.65 -23.48
CA ARG A 2 -55.84 70.68 -23.65
C ARG A 2 -55.28 70.32 -25.05
N PRO A 3 -54.01 69.88 -25.17
CA PRO A 3 -52.77 70.29 -24.50
C PRO A 3 -51.61 70.55 -25.51
N GLU A 4 -50.45 70.88 -24.95
CA GLU A 4 -49.22 71.39 -25.57
C GLU A 4 -48.53 70.45 -26.60
N SER A 5 -47.98 71.06 -27.66
CA SER A 5 -46.68 70.69 -28.21
C SER A 5 -45.73 71.86 -27.94
N PRO A 6 -44.47 71.59 -27.57
CA PRO A 6 -43.43 72.03 -28.48
C PRO A 6 -42.30 71.02 -28.66
N ALA A 7 -41.79 71.02 -29.89
CA ALA A 7 -40.55 70.42 -30.33
C ALA A 7 -39.33 71.02 -29.59
N SER A 8 -38.24 70.25 -29.50
CA SER A 8 -36.90 70.62 -29.99
C SER A 8 -35.85 69.58 -29.56
N ARG A 9 -35.15 69.00 -30.53
CA ARG A 9 -33.71 69.22 -30.85
C ARG A 9 -32.75 68.49 -29.90
N THR A 10 -32.23 67.33 -30.33
CA THR A 10 -30.90 67.13 -30.95
C THR A 10 -29.72 67.38 -30.00
N ALA A 11 -29.07 66.29 -29.58
CA ALA A 11 -27.62 66.11 -29.46
C ALA A 11 -27.44 64.64 -28.98
N ASP A 12 -27.02 63.74 -29.86
CA ASP A 12 -25.61 63.36 -30.02
C ASP A 12 -25.06 62.75 -28.72
N ASP A 13 -25.20 61.42 -28.61
CA ASP A 13 -24.35 60.59 -27.77
C ASP A 13 -24.24 59.22 -28.44
N GLN A 14 -23.27 59.12 -29.35
CA GLN A 14 -22.76 57.85 -29.83
C GLN A 14 -22.12 57.11 -28.65
N ILE A 15 -22.87 56.20 -28.03
CA ILE A 15 -22.29 55.22 -27.12
C ILE A 15 -21.45 54.26 -27.98
N VAL A 16 -20.15 54.56 -28.04
CA VAL A 16 -19.12 53.64 -28.53
C VAL A 16 -19.12 52.47 -27.56
N TRP A 17 -19.70 51.35 -27.98
CA TRP A 17 -19.50 50.06 -27.34
C TRP A 17 -18.03 49.68 -27.55
N LYS A 18 -17.15 50.11 -26.64
CA LYS A 18 -15.86 49.46 -26.46
C LYS A 18 -16.18 48.02 -26.09
N SER A 19 -16.00 47.11 -27.05
CA SER A 19 -15.98 45.68 -26.79
C SER A 19 -14.87 45.44 -25.78
N ALA A 20 -15.25 45.34 -24.51
CA ALA A 20 -14.39 44.80 -23.50
C ALA A 20 -14.09 43.36 -23.95
N ALA A 21 -12.81 43.06 -24.16
CA ALA A 21 -12.37 41.69 -24.37
C ALA A 21 -13.03 40.83 -23.28
N PRO A 22 -13.62 39.67 -23.63
CA PRO A 22 -14.26 38.83 -22.63
C PRO A 22 -13.24 38.53 -21.54
N ALA A 23 -13.58 38.88 -20.30
CA ALA A 23 -12.81 38.48 -19.14
C ALA A 23 -12.57 36.98 -19.25
N ALA A 24 -11.30 36.57 -19.28
CA ALA A 24 -10.94 35.17 -19.42
C ALA A 24 -11.63 34.39 -18.30
N VAL A 25 -12.54 33.49 -18.67
CA VAL A 25 -13.19 32.58 -17.74
C VAL A 25 -12.07 31.75 -17.11
N PRO A 26 -11.85 31.80 -15.79
CA PRO A 26 -10.82 30.99 -15.15
C PRO A 26 -11.11 29.51 -15.43
N PRO A 27 -10.10 28.68 -15.72
CA PRO A 27 -10.32 27.30 -16.11
C PRO A 27 -11.09 26.54 -15.03
N LEU A 28 -12.05 25.72 -15.44
CA LEU A 28 -12.96 24.93 -14.59
C LEU A 28 -12.27 23.81 -13.76
N ARG A 29 -10.94 23.73 -13.76
CA ARG A 29 -10.17 22.72 -13.00
C ARG A 29 -8.96 23.36 -12.33
N PRO A 30 -8.61 22.94 -11.09
CA PRO A 30 -7.33 23.29 -10.49
C PRO A 30 -6.21 22.88 -11.44
N ARG A 31 -5.37 23.85 -11.82
CA ARG A 31 -4.27 23.61 -12.76
C ARG A 31 -3.08 23.15 -11.93
N VAL A 32 -2.95 21.83 -11.77
CA VAL A 32 -1.80 21.19 -11.14
C VAL A 32 -0.99 20.54 -12.25
N GLU A 33 0.18 21.10 -12.55
CA GLU A 33 1.12 20.61 -13.54
C GLU A 33 2.26 19.87 -12.82
N ILE A 34 2.27 18.55 -12.96
CA ILE A 34 3.28 17.64 -12.41
C ILE A 34 3.47 16.49 -13.40
N ALA A 35 4.71 15.99 -13.53
CA ALA A 35 5.00 14.83 -14.37
C ALA A 35 4.23 13.61 -13.86
N MET A 36 3.84 12.73 -14.78
CA MET A 36 3.09 11.51 -14.47
C MET A 36 3.80 10.33 -15.09
N ARG A 37 4.04 9.30 -14.27
CA ARG A 37 4.69 8.08 -14.71
C ARG A 37 3.76 6.89 -14.48
N ASP A 38 3.32 6.30 -15.58
CA ASP A 38 2.44 5.13 -15.60
C ASP A 38 2.72 4.28 -16.86
N PRO A 39 3.17 3.03 -16.70
CA PRO A 39 3.63 2.42 -15.45
C PRO A 39 4.87 3.13 -14.90
N SER A 40 5.08 3.06 -13.57
CA SER A 40 6.38 3.43 -12.97
C SER A 40 7.42 2.32 -13.20
N ASP A 41 8.71 2.63 -13.07
CA ASP A 41 9.77 1.60 -13.16
C ASP A 41 9.57 0.47 -12.13
N GLU A 42 9.07 0.84 -10.96
CA GLU A 42 8.71 -0.11 -9.91
C GLU A 42 7.55 -1.02 -10.34
N ASP A 43 6.52 -0.47 -10.99
CA ASP A 43 5.40 -1.26 -11.51
C ASP A 43 5.86 -2.26 -12.58
N ASP A 44 6.70 -1.82 -13.51
CA ASP A 44 7.25 -2.64 -14.59
C ASP A 44 8.12 -3.78 -14.06
N LEU A 45 8.99 -3.49 -13.08
CA LEU A 45 9.84 -4.50 -12.46
C LEU A 45 9.00 -5.54 -11.70
N ARG A 46 8.03 -5.09 -10.89
CA ARG A 46 7.12 -6.00 -10.16
C ARG A 46 6.35 -6.89 -11.12
N GLN A 47 5.85 -6.33 -12.22
CA GLN A 47 5.11 -7.11 -13.22
C GLN A 47 6.01 -8.11 -13.94
N THR A 48 7.25 -7.72 -14.27
CA THR A 48 8.25 -8.59 -14.90
C THR A 48 8.56 -9.81 -14.04
N LEU A 49 8.81 -9.62 -12.74
CA LEU A 49 9.10 -10.70 -11.80
C LEU A 49 7.89 -11.64 -11.62
N ARG A 50 6.68 -11.11 -11.48
CA ARG A 50 5.46 -11.93 -11.43
C ARG A 50 5.24 -12.72 -12.71
N ASN A 51 5.49 -12.11 -13.87
CA ASN A 51 5.38 -12.79 -15.16
C ASN A 51 6.42 -13.90 -15.28
N ARG A 52 7.64 -13.70 -14.78
CA ARG A 52 8.70 -14.73 -14.73
C ARG A 52 8.26 -15.93 -13.90
N GLY A 53 7.81 -15.70 -12.66
CA GLY A 53 7.33 -16.76 -11.78
C GLY A 53 6.16 -17.56 -12.39
N ARG A 54 5.18 -16.85 -12.97
CA ARG A 54 4.04 -17.47 -13.66
C ARG A 54 4.48 -18.28 -14.88
N HIS A 55 5.40 -17.75 -15.67
CA HIS A 55 5.89 -18.42 -16.86
C HIS A 55 6.55 -19.75 -16.51
N LEU A 56 7.46 -19.78 -15.52
CA LEU A 56 8.12 -21.00 -15.09
C LEU A 56 7.13 -22.04 -14.54
N ALA A 57 6.18 -21.61 -13.71
CA ALA A 57 5.12 -22.47 -13.20
C ALA A 57 4.28 -23.11 -14.32
N ARG A 58 3.95 -22.36 -15.38
CA ARG A 58 3.19 -22.88 -16.53
C ARG A 58 3.98 -23.84 -17.41
N GLN A 59 5.31 -23.84 -17.31
CA GLN A 59 6.19 -24.77 -18.02
C GLN A 59 6.56 -25.99 -17.16
N ASP A 60 5.96 -26.14 -15.97
CA ASP A 60 6.31 -27.20 -15.02
C ASP A 60 7.80 -27.14 -14.58
N ALA A 61 8.44 -25.97 -14.71
CA ALA A 61 9.86 -25.75 -14.47
C ALA A 61 10.15 -25.47 -12.98
N TRP A 62 9.66 -26.34 -12.09
CA TRP A 62 9.67 -26.12 -10.64
C TRP A 62 11.06 -26.04 -10.03
N ASP A 63 12.00 -26.85 -10.49
CA ASP A 63 13.41 -26.79 -10.06
C ASP A 63 14.04 -25.42 -10.33
N THR A 64 13.81 -24.90 -11.54
CA THR A 64 14.36 -23.60 -11.96
C THR A 64 13.71 -22.46 -11.18
N LEU A 65 12.38 -22.53 -11.01
CA LEU A 65 11.65 -21.56 -10.22
C LEU A 65 12.11 -21.54 -8.75
N ALA A 66 12.28 -22.72 -8.14
CA ALA A 66 12.76 -22.84 -6.77
C ALA A 66 14.15 -22.20 -6.62
N ALA A 67 15.08 -22.54 -7.52
CA ALA A 67 16.42 -21.97 -7.53
C ALA A 67 16.42 -20.45 -7.70
N GLU A 68 15.56 -19.89 -8.56
CA GLU A 68 15.43 -18.43 -8.74
C GLU A 68 14.87 -17.75 -7.49
N ILE A 69 13.84 -18.32 -6.87
CA ILE A 69 13.26 -17.79 -5.62
C ILE A 69 14.29 -17.82 -4.50
N GLU A 70 14.95 -18.97 -4.29
CA GLU A 70 15.95 -19.12 -3.23
C GLU A 70 17.16 -18.20 -3.43
N ALA A 71 17.63 -18.04 -4.67
CA ALA A 71 18.73 -17.13 -4.97
C ALA A 71 18.34 -15.67 -4.66
N ALA A 72 17.13 -15.26 -5.05
CA ALA A 72 16.62 -13.92 -4.77
C ALA A 72 16.39 -13.70 -3.27
N ASP A 73 15.88 -14.71 -2.56
CA ASP A 73 15.62 -14.67 -1.11
C ASP A 73 16.96 -14.57 -0.36
N ARG A 74 17.91 -15.50 -0.57
CA ARG A 74 19.24 -15.47 0.10
C ARG A 74 20.02 -14.18 -0.17
N ALA A 75 19.94 -13.64 -1.38
CA ALA A 75 20.59 -12.38 -1.72
C ALA A 75 19.80 -11.13 -1.25
N ARG A 76 18.62 -11.32 -0.65
CA ARG A 76 17.69 -10.27 -0.20
C ARG A 76 17.47 -9.22 -1.30
N LEU A 77 17.25 -9.70 -2.53
CA LEU A 77 17.06 -8.83 -3.68
C LEU A 77 15.76 -8.06 -3.54
N MET A 78 15.84 -6.75 -3.72
CA MET A 78 14.73 -5.83 -3.61
C MET A 78 14.45 -5.15 -4.94
N THR A 79 13.21 -4.75 -5.14
CA THR A 79 12.86 -3.73 -6.13
C THR A 79 13.24 -2.33 -5.62
N THR A 80 13.09 -1.31 -6.45
CA THR A 80 13.31 0.09 -6.06
C THR A 80 12.35 0.54 -4.93
N GLY A 81 11.09 0.12 -4.99
CA GLY A 81 10.08 0.32 -3.94
C GLY A 81 10.26 -0.57 -2.71
N LEU A 82 11.42 -1.26 -2.62
CA LEU A 82 11.81 -2.14 -1.51
C LEU A 82 10.86 -3.31 -1.30
N MET A 83 10.36 -3.90 -2.40
CA MET A 83 9.64 -5.16 -2.37
C MET A 83 10.60 -6.34 -2.62
N PRO A 84 10.51 -7.43 -1.84
CA PRO A 84 11.33 -8.62 -2.06
C PRO A 84 11.04 -9.25 -3.43
N GLN A 85 12.08 -9.45 -4.24
CA GLN A 85 11.94 -10.05 -5.56
C GLN A 85 11.51 -11.53 -5.48
N ALA A 86 11.98 -12.24 -4.44
CA ALA A 86 11.61 -13.62 -4.18
C ALA A 86 10.10 -13.78 -3.97
N GLU A 87 9.47 -12.87 -3.21
CA GLU A 87 8.01 -12.86 -3.03
C GLU A 87 7.27 -12.51 -4.33
N LEU A 88 7.81 -11.63 -5.18
CA LEU A 88 7.20 -11.32 -6.48
C LEU A 88 7.22 -12.53 -7.44
N LEU A 89 8.32 -13.28 -7.46
CA LEU A 89 8.43 -14.54 -8.19
C LEU A 89 7.43 -15.57 -7.65
N ALA A 90 7.38 -15.75 -6.33
CA ALA A 90 6.45 -16.67 -5.67
C ALA A 90 4.97 -16.28 -5.91
N GLN A 91 4.65 -14.99 -5.92
CA GLN A 91 3.32 -14.47 -6.28
C GLN A 91 2.94 -14.86 -7.70
N GLY A 92 3.88 -14.69 -8.64
CA GLY A 92 3.71 -15.11 -10.03
C GLY A 92 3.41 -16.60 -10.15
N ALA A 93 4.20 -17.42 -9.46
CA ALA A 93 4.11 -18.87 -9.49
C ALA A 93 2.74 -19.41 -9.02
N ARG A 94 2.17 -18.83 -7.96
CA ARG A 94 0.87 -19.25 -7.41
C ARG A 94 -0.34 -18.56 -8.02
N ALA A 95 -0.14 -17.59 -8.93
CA ALA A 95 -1.22 -16.73 -9.42
C ALA A 95 -2.38 -17.51 -10.04
N ASP A 96 -2.09 -18.48 -10.92
CA ASP A 96 -3.13 -19.22 -11.65
C ASP A 96 -3.97 -20.10 -10.72
N VAL A 97 -3.35 -20.82 -9.77
CA VAL A 97 -4.07 -21.66 -8.81
C VAL A 97 -4.90 -20.82 -7.83
N VAL A 98 -4.36 -19.68 -7.38
CA VAL A 98 -5.10 -18.75 -6.51
C VAL A 98 -6.30 -18.14 -7.24
N GLN A 99 -6.15 -17.75 -8.50
CA GLN A 99 -7.27 -17.27 -9.32
C GLN A 99 -8.34 -18.34 -9.52
N ALA A 100 -7.94 -19.58 -9.80
CA ALA A 100 -8.87 -20.71 -9.94
C ALA A 100 -9.62 -20.99 -8.63
N ALA A 101 -8.91 -21.01 -7.49
CA ALA A 101 -9.50 -21.19 -6.17
C ALA A 101 -10.46 -20.04 -5.83
N HIS A 102 -10.06 -18.79 -6.07
CA HIS A 102 -10.90 -17.61 -5.88
C HIS A 102 -12.21 -17.74 -6.67
N ALA A 103 -12.14 -18.05 -7.96
CA ALA A 103 -13.31 -18.19 -8.81
C ALA A 103 -14.25 -19.32 -8.33
N ALA A 104 -13.70 -20.47 -7.91
CA ALA A 104 -14.49 -21.57 -7.36
C ALA A 104 -15.15 -21.19 -6.03
N ILE A 105 -14.45 -20.47 -5.13
CA ILE A 105 -15.04 -19.99 -3.87
C ILE A 105 -16.20 -19.03 -4.14
N MET A 106 -16.03 -18.09 -5.08
CA MET A 106 -17.07 -17.13 -5.45
C MET A 106 -18.30 -17.78 -6.09
N ARG A 107 -18.14 -18.92 -6.77
CA ARG A 107 -19.25 -19.74 -7.29
C ARG A 107 -19.88 -20.67 -6.24
N GLY A 108 -19.37 -20.70 -5.02
CA GLY A 108 -19.87 -21.60 -3.97
C GLY A 108 -19.44 -23.06 -4.17
N GLU A 109 -18.29 -23.29 -4.79
CA GLU A 109 -17.74 -24.62 -5.15
C GLU A 109 -16.50 -24.97 -4.29
N PRO A 110 -16.62 -25.13 -2.96
CA PRO A 110 -15.48 -25.32 -2.06
C PRO A 110 -14.65 -26.57 -2.35
N ARG A 111 -15.28 -27.62 -2.89
CA ARG A 111 -14.59 -28.86 -3.28
C ARG A 111 -13.66 -28.62 -4.46
N GLN A 112 -14.08 -27.81 -5.44
CA GLN A 112 -13.25 -27.49 -6.61
C GLN A 112 -12.07 -26.60 -6.21
N ALA A 113 -12.30 -25.62 -5.33
CA ALA A 113 -11.22 -24.79 -4.78
C ALA A 113 -10.17 -25.63 -4.04
N SER A 114 -10.62 -26.58 -3.21
CA SER A 114 -9.72 -27.50 -2.50
C SER A 114 -8.96 -28.42 -3.46
N ALA A 115 -9.65 -28.99 -4.45
CA ALA A 115 -9.04 -29.87 -5.44
C ALA A 115 -7.96 -29.17 -6.28
N ALA A 116 -8.17 -27.91 -6.66
CA ALA A 116 -7.17 -27.13 -7.40
C ALA A 116 -5.87 -26.95 -6.59
N LEU A 117 -5.97 -26.61 -5.31
CA LEU A 117 -4.80 -26.46 -4.43
C LEU A 117 -4.13 -27.80 -4.12
N THR A 118 -4.90 -28.88 -3.95
CA THR A 118 -4.34 -30.22 -3.76
C THR A 118 -3.59 -30.71 -5.00
N ALA A 119 -4.15 -30.52 -6.20
CA ALA A 119 -3.46 -30.85 -7.45
C ALA A 119 -2.19 -30.01 -7.62
N PHE A 120 -2.25 -28.72 -7.29
CA PHE A 120 -1.07 -27.85 -7.30
C PHE A 120 0.04 -28.33 -6.36
N GLN A 121 -0.32 -28.74 -5.13
CA GLN A 121 0.64 -29.33 -4.19
C GLN A 121 1.20 -30.66 -4.72
N ALA A 122 0.38 -31.50 -5.33
CA ALA A 122 0.81 -32.80 -5.88
C ALA A 122 1.88 -32.63 -6.97
N ASN A 123 1.80 -31.59 -7.79
CA ASN A 123 2.82 -31.28 -8.81
C ASN A 123 4.21 -30.97 -8.22
N LEU A 124 4.30 -30.75 -6.91
CA LEU A 124 5.53 -30.35 -6.22
C LEU A 124 6.03 -31.44 -5.25
N GLU A 125 5.37 -32.60 -5.23
CA GLU A 125 5.73 -33.72 -4.34
C GLU A 125 7.13 -34.30 -4.62
N ASP A 126 7.63 -34.12 -5.85
CA ASP A 126 8.98 -34.54 -6.25
C ASP A 126 10.09 -33.66 -5.65
N LEU A 127 9.73 -32.51 -5.04
CA LEU A 127 10.67 -31.55 -4.42
C LEU A 127 10.28 -31.24 -2.96
N PRO A 128 10.18 -32.27 -2.09
CA PRO A 128 9.58 -32.13 -0.77
C PRO A 128 10.40 -31.28 0.21
N ASP A 129 11.70 -31.12 -0.05
CA ASP A 129 12.65 -30.40 0.80
C ASP A 129 12.93 -28.96 0.32
N SER A 130 12.30 -28.51 -0.77
CA SER A 130 12.43 -27.12 -1.22
C SER A 130 11.60 -26.18 -0.36
N ALA A 131 12.26 -25.41 0.50
CA ALA A 131 11.62 -24.36 1.31
C ALA A 131 10.91 -23.32 0.43
N ALA A 132 11.49 -22.96 -0.73
CA ALA A 132 10.87 -22.02 -1.67
C ALA A 132 9.54 -22.54 -2.23
N LEU A 133 9.46 -23.81 -2.65
CA LEU A 133 8.19 -24.39 -3.10
C LEU A 133 7.22 -24.62 -1.94
N GLY A 134 7.72 -24.99 -0.77
CA GLY A 134 6.96 -25.04 0.47
C GLY A 134 6.27 -23.70 0.78
N TYR A 135 7.00 -22.59 0.63
CA TYR A 135 6.47 -21.24 0.73
C TYR A 135 5.41 -20.95 -0.35
N VAL A 136 5.67 -21.26 -1.63
CA VAL A 136 4.73 -21.00 -2.73
C VAL A 136 3.37 -21.67 -2.45
N VAL A 137 3.37 -22.93 -2.00
CA VAL A 137 2.14 -23.66 -1.63
C VAL A 137 1.50 -23.08 -0.37
N GLY A 138 2.31 -22.80 0.66
CA GLY A 138 1.83 -22.22 1.92
C GLY A 138 1.14 -20.86 1.69
N ALA A 139 1.78 -19.99 0.92
CA ALA A 139 1.23 -18.69 0.54
C ALA A 139 -0.04 -18.83 -0.31
N ALA A 140 -0.13 -19.82 -1.21
CA ALA A 140 -1.36 -20.08 -1.97
C ALA A 140 -2.54 -20.46 -1.06
N HIS A 141 -2.27 -21.21 0.01
CA HIS A 141 -3.26 -21.49 1.04
C HIS A 141 -3.64 -20.25 1.85
N VAL A 142 -2.68 -19.41 2.24
CA VAL A 142 -2.98 -18.12 2.90
C VAL A 142 -3.86 -17.24 2.01
N ASP A 143 -3.58 -17.16 0.71
CA ASP A 143 -4.37 -16.38 -0.24
C ASP A 143 -5.79 -16.92 -0.37
N ALA A 144 -5.96 -18.25 -0.49
CA ALA A 144 -7.30 -18.87 -0.48
C ALA A 144 -8.05 -18.63 0.84
N ALA A 145 -7.37 -18.66 1.98
CA ALA A 145 -7.96 -18.35 3.27
C ALA A 145 -8.45 -16.90 3.34
N ARG A 146 -7.70 -15.94 2.77
CA ARG A 146 -8.11 -14.53 2.67
C ARG A 146 -9.38 -14.36 1.84
N VAL A 147 -9.54 -15.14 0.76
CA VAL A 147 -10.79 -15.15 -0.04
C VAL A 147 -11.97 -15.61 0.82
N TRP A 148 -11.82 -16.73 1.54
CA TRP A 148 -12.86 -17.24 2.42
C TRP A 148 -13.25 -16.22 3.50
N ARG A 149 -12.26 -15.56 4.10
CA ARG A 149 -12.47 -14.52 5.12
C ARG A 149 -13.14 -13.27 4.54
N GLY A 150 -12.72 -12.84 3.35
CA GLY A 150 -13.10 -11.53 2.79
C GLY A 150 -12.76 -10.40 3.77
N ALA A 151 -13.65 -9.39 3.84
CA ALA A 151 -13.51 -8.24 4.73
C ALA A 151 -13.96 -8.52 6.18
N SER A 152 -14.49 -9.70 6.47
CA SER A 152 -15.06 -10.04 7.78
C SER A 152 -13.99 -10.53 8.76
N GLN A 153 -14.19 -10.28 10.05
CA GLN A 153 -13.37 -10.90 11.09
C GLN A 153 -13.71 -12.40 11.23
N PRO A 154 -12.75 -13.27 11.64
CA PRO A 154 -12.97 -14.72 11.72
C PRO A 154 -14.15 -15.15 12.62
N ASP A 155 -14.40 -14.41 13.70
CA ASP A 155 -15.45 -14.64 14.70
C ASP A 155 -16.87 -14.38 14.18
N VAL A 156 -17.01 -13.57 13.12
CA VAL A 156 -18.31 -13.26 12.48
C VAL A 156 -18.55 -14.01 11.16
N LEU A 157 -17.64 -14.89 10.75
CA LEU A 157 -17.81 -15.72 9.55
C LEU A 157 -18.94 -16.76 9.69
N SER A 158 -19.64 -17.02 8.60
CA SER A 158 -20.57 -18.16 8.53
C SER A 158 -19.82 -19.50 8.70
N PRO A 159 -20.49 -20.58 9.18
CA PRO A 159 -19.82 -21.86 9.41
C PRO A 159 -19.05 -22.40 8.20
N GLN A 160 -19.61 -22.26 6.99
CA GLN A 160 -18.96 -22.69 5.75
C GLN A 160 -17.69 -21.87 5.47
N ARG A 161 -17.77 -20.53 5.57
CA ARG A 161 -16.63 -19.64 5.32
C ARG A 161 -15.53 -19.84 6.36
N ARG A 162 -15.91 -19.99 7.64
CA ARG A 162 -14.99 -20.31 8.73
C ARG A 162 -14.29 -21.63 8.49
N GLY A 163 -15.02 -22.67 8.09
CA GLY A 163 -14.44 -23.99 7.77
C GLY A 163 -13.45 -23.95 6.60
N GLY A 164 -13.75 -23.18 5.55
CA GLY A 164 -12.84 -22.97 4.42
C GLY A 164 -11.58 -22.20 4.82
N TRP A 165 -11.75 -21.08 5.53
CA TRP A 165 -10.66 -20.28 6.07
C TRP A 165 -9.73 -21.09 6.97
N LEU A 166 -10.28 -21.77 7.99
CA LEU A 166 -9.50 -22.54 8.96
C LEU A 166 -8.72 -23.67 8.29
N ARG A 167 -9.33 -24.40 7.34
CA ARG A 167 -8.68 -25.49 6.61
C ARG A 167 -7.41 -25.01 5.90
N HIS A 168 -7.49 -23.89 5.19
CA HIS A 168 -6.37 -23.39 4.42
C HIS A 168 -5.31 -22.75 5.32
N MET A 169 -5.70 -22.00 6.36
CA MET A 169 -4.74 -21.48 7.34
C MET A 169 -3.97 -22.61 8.05
N GLN A 170 -4.64 -23.69 8.44
CA GLN A 170 -3.98 -24.85 9.04
C GLN A 170 -3.08 -25.60 8.05
N ALA A 171 -3.43 -25.63 6.77
CA ALA A 171 -2.56 -26.20 5.74
C ALA A 171 -1.28 -25.36 5.56
N ALA A 172 -1.41 -24.04 5.52
CA ALA A 172 -0.27 -23.13 5.49
C ALA A 172 0.59 -23.27 6.76
N ALA A 173 -0.02 -23.37 7.94
CA ALA A 173 0.71 -23.51 9.21
C ALA A 173 1.57 -24.78 9.24
N ARG A 174 1.03 -25.92 8.79
CA ARG A 174 1.82 -27.16 8.67
C ARG A 174 3.01 -27.04 7.72
N LEU A 175 2.89 -26.23 6.66
CA LEU A 175 4.02 -25.96 5.75
C LEU A 175 5.03 -25.01 6.40
N ALA A 176 4.58 -24.01 7.15
CA ALA A 176 5.43 -23.09 7.89
C ALA A 176 6.27 -23.78 8.99
N GLU A 177 5.73 -24.85 9.59
CA GLU A 177 6.40 -25.67 10.61
C GLU A 177 7.45 -26.62 10.04
N ARG A 178 7.39 -26.96 8.75
CA ARG A 178 8.33 -27.92 8.13
C ARG A 178 9.74 -27.38 7.93
N PHE A 179 9.88 -26.06 7.84
CA PHE A 179 11.15 -25.42 7.55
C PHE A 179 11.46 -24.40 8.62
N ASP A 180 12.70 -24.41 9.10
CA ASP A 180 13.18 -23.32 9.93
C ASP A 180 13.72 -22.17 9.07
N PRO A 181 13.21 -20.94 9.21
CA PRO A 181 13.64 -19.78 8.43
C PRO A 181 15.13 -19.47 8.55
N PHE A 182 15.76 -19.72 9.71
CA PHE A 182 17.19 -19.47 9.86
C PHE A 182 18.02 -20.61 9.31
N GLU A 183 17.61 -21.87 9.51
CA GLU A 183 18.31 -23.01 8.90
C GLU A 183 18.25 -22.97 7.36
N THR A 184 17.15 -22.45 6.81
CA THR A 184 16.96 -22.29 5.36
C THR A 184 17.39 -20.93 4.82
N ASP A 185 17.83 -20.01 5.69
CA ASP A 185 18.16 -18.62 5.35
C ASP A 185 17.06 -17.92 4.51
N SER A 186 15.80 -18.15 4.87
CA SER A 186 14.63 -17.76 4.08
C SER A 186 13.72 -16.78 4.83
N ALA A 187 13.72 -15.51 4.38
CA ALA A 187 12.78 -14.52 4.88
C ALA A 187 11.34 -14.85 4.45
N LEU A 188 11.16 -15.51 3.31
CA LEU A 188 9.84 -16.00 2.87
C LEU A 188 9.24 -16.97 3.89
N MET A 189 10.02 -17.93 4.40
CA MET A 189 9.50 -18.85 5.41
C MET A 189 9.14 -18.16 6.73
N ALA A 190 9.95 -17.18 7.17
CA ALA A 190 9.59 -16.35 8.33
C ALA A 190 8.29 -15.56 8.07
N GLN A 191 8.13 -15.01 6.86
CA GLN A 191 6.92 -14.31 6.45
C GLN A 191 5.69 -15.22 6.49
N LEU A 192 5.82 -16.49 6.06
CA LEU A 192 4.74 -17.46 6.15
C LEU A 192 4.36 -17.78 7.59
N ARG A 193 5.34 -17.87 8.52
CA ARG A 193 5.08 -18.03 9.96
C ARG A 193 4.24 -16.87 10.51
N CYS A 194 4.63 -15.62 10.21
CA CYS A 194 3.83 -14.45 10.60
C CYS A 194 2.41 -14.50 10.00
N ALA A 195 2.28 -14.93 8.74
CA ALA A 195 1.00 -14.97 8.04
C ALA A 195 -0.02 -15.96 8.62
N VAL A 196 0.44 -16.97 9.38
CA VAL A 196 -0.41 -18.02 9.96
C VAL A 196 -0.72 -17.82 11.45
N LEU A 197 -0.29 -16.72 12.07
CA LEU A 197 -0.55 -16.41 13.49
C LEU A 197 -2.03 -16.52 13.88
N ASP A 198 -2.95 -16.23 12.97
CA ASP A 198 -4.40 -16.31 13.23
C ASP A 198 -4.90 -17.71 13.66
N VAL A 199 -4.16 -18.77 13.36
CA VAL A 199 -4.50 -20.15 13.77
C VAL A 199 -3.58 -20.73 14.83
N ASP A 200 -2.65 -19.93 15.34
CA ASP A 200 -1.85 -20.28 16.50
C ASP A 200 -2.73 -20.26 17.77
N PRO A 201 -2.52 -21.16 18.75
CA PRO A 201 -3.27 -21.15 20.00
C PRO A 201 -2.91 -19.98 20.93
N ALA A 202 -1.75 -19.35 20.77
CA ALA A 202 -1.22 -18.27 21.61
C ALA A 202 -0.49 -17.17 20.80
N PRO A 203 -1.11 -16.55 19.78
CA PRO A 203 -0.43 -15.65 18.84
C PRO A 203 0.16 -14.40 19.52
N ALA A 204 -0.45 -13.91 20.60
CA ALA A 204 0.04 -12.77 21.37
C ALA A 204 1.40 -13.02 22.07
N GLN A 205 1.77 -14.29 22.25
CA GLN A 205 3.08 -14.69 22.80
C GLN A 205 4.14 -14.82 21.70
N ARG A 206 3.74 -14.99 20.43
CA ARG A 206 4.65 -15.24 19.31
C ARG A 206 4.85 -14.04 18.39
N VAL A 207 3.86 -13.16 18.29
CA VAL A 207 3.83 -12.08 17.28
C VAL A 207 5.10 -11.23 17.26
N GLU A 208 5.64 -10.84 18.42
CA GLU A 208 6.86 -10.03 18.45
C GLU A 208 8.05 -10.84 17.92
N ASP A 209 8.31 -12.01 18.49
CA ASP A 209 9.43 -12.89 18.11
C ASP A 209 9.38 -13.29 16.62
N ASP A 210 8.23 -13.75 16.11
CA ASP A 210 8.10 -14.18 14.72
C ASP A 210 8.40 -13.01 13.73
N TYR A 211 7.96 -11.80 14.04
CA TYR A 211 8.26 -10.62 13.21
C TYR A 211 9.69 -10.09 13.44
N GLU A 212 10.26 -10.25 14.63
CA GLU A 212 11.66 -9.93 14.89
C GLU A 212 12.57 -10.80 14.03
N ASP A 213 12.30 -12.11 13.96
CA ASP A 213 13.02 -13.05 13.09
C ASP A 213 12.92 -12.63 11.61
N LEU A 214 11.71 -12.30 11.16
CA LEU A 214 11.48 -11.84 9.79
C LEU A 214 12.24 -10.54 9.48
N ILE A 215 12.23 -9.58 10.41
CA ILE A 215 12.91 -8.30 10.24
C ILE A 215 14.43 -8.47 10.33
N ASP A 216 14.94 -9.39 11.15
CA ASP A 216 16.37 -9.70 11.18
C ASP A 216 16.86 -10.34 9.89
N LEU A 217 16.05 -11.25 9.32
CA LEU A 217 16.35 -11.86 8.03
C LEU A 217 16.29 -10.84 6.89
N GLU A 218 15.25 -9.99 6.85
CA GLU A 218 15.03 -9.04 5.75
C GLU A 218 14.72 -7.61 6.24
N PRO A 219 15.71 -6.91 6.83
CA PRO A 219 15.49 -5.64 7.53
C PRO A 219 15.15 -4.47 6.61
N ARG A 220 15.41 -4.60 5.30
CA ARG A 220 15.13 -3.58 4.29
C ARG A 220 13.70 -3.58 3.78
N CYS A 221 12.88 -4.57 4.14
CA CYS A 221 11.49 -4.62 3.70
C CYS A 221 10.59 -3.81 4.64
N PRO A 222 10.04 -2.66 4.22
CA PRO A 222 9.16 -1.85 5.07
C PRO A 222 7.82 -2.54 5.34
N ASP A 223 7.38 -3.45 4.46
CA ASP A 223 6.09 -4.12 4.60
C ASP A 223 6.05 -5.08 5.80
N HIS A 224 7.18 -5.66 6.18
CA HIS A 224 7.28 -6.50 7.39
C HIS A 224 7.04 -5.69 8.66
N MET A 225 7.69 -4.52 8.77
CA MET A 225 7.48 -3.57 9.87
C MET A 225 6.04 -3.04 9.91
N ARG A 226 5.46 -2.70 8.75
CA ARG A 226 4.06 -2.29 8.67
C ARG A 226 3.10 -3.41 9.08
N ALA A 227 3.40 -4.66 8.73
CA ALA A 227 2.60 -5.81 9.13
C ALA A 227 2.66 -6.04 10.65
N LEU A 228 3.85 -5.95 11.26
CA LEU A 228 4.03 -5.96 12.72
C LEU A 228 3.17 -4.90 13.41
N GLY A 229 3.18 -3.66 12.91
CA GLY A 229 2.35 -2.59 13.47
C GLY A 229 0.85 -2.86 13.41
N ARG A 230 0.38 -3.51 12.34
CA ARG A 230 -1.03 -3.94 12.23
C ARG A 230 -1.37 -5.03 13.24
N ASP A 231 -0.50 -6.00 13.42
CA ASP A 231 -0.74 -7.16 14.29
C ASP A 231 -0.56 -6.86 15.78
N LEU A 232 0.16 -5.79 16.14
CA LEU A 232 0.25 -5.29 17.52
C LEU A 232 -0.89 -4.36 17.94
N LEU A 233 -1.86 -4.06 17.06
CA LEU A 233 -3.04 -3.30 17.46
C LEU A 233 -3.88 -4.05 18.53
N PRO A 234 -4.61 -3.32 19.40
CA PRO A 234 -5.46 -3.93 20.45
C PRO A 234 -6.49 -4.94 19.97
N ARG A 235 -6.97 -4.80 18.74
CA ARG A 235 -7.95 -5.72 18.12
C ARG A 235 -7.33 -7.00 17.55
N ARG A 236 -6.01 -7.12 17.58
CA ARG A 236 -5.22 -8.24 17.06
C ARG A 236 -4.52 -8.92 18.24
N TYR A 237 -3.20 -8.80 18.36
CA TYR A 237 -2.41 -9.56 19.33
C TYR A 237 -1.68 -8.70 20.37
N GLY A 238 -1.79 -7.37 20.29
CA GLY A 238 -1.00 -6.44 21.11
C GLY A 238 -1.82 -5.40 21.86
N THR A 239 -1.14 -4.35 22.32
CA THR A 239 -1.73 -3.13 22.89
C THR A 239 -0.94 -1.93 22.34
N PHE A 240 -1.44 -0.70 22.50
CA PHE A 240 -0.71 0.49 22.05
C PHE A 240 0.64 0.65 22.77
N GLU A 241 0.72 0.25 24.04
CA GLU A 241 1.95 0.31 24.83
C GLU A 241 2.98 -0.71 24.31
N ARG A 242 2.55 -1.94 24.00
CA ARG A 242 3.42 -2.95 23.36
C ARG A 242 3.87 -2.51 21.97
N LEU A 243 2.94 -1.94 21.19
CA LEU A 243 3.22 -1.42 19.86
C LEU A 243 4.28 -0.31 19.90
N ASP A 244 4.15 0.69 20.77
CA ASP A 244 5.16 1.77 20.87
C ASP A 244 6.52 1.24 21.36
N ALA A 245 6.51 0.34 22.35
CA ALA A 245 7.74 -0.29 22.83
C ALA A 245 8.45 -1.09 21.72
N GLN A 246 7.70 -1.88 20.94
CA GLN A 246 8.26 -2.63 19.82
C GLN A 246 8.71 -1.72 18.68
N ALA A 247 8.00 -0.63 18.40
CA ALA A 247 8.40 0.37 17.41
C ALA A 247 9.76 0.99 17.75
N ARG A 248 9.99 1.34 19.03
CA ARG A 248 11.28 1.87 19.50
C ARG A 248 12.39 0.83 19.45
N ARG A 249 12.11 -0.43 19.84
CA ARG A 249 13.09 -1.53 19.71
C ARG A 249 13.48 -1.79 18.27
N THR A 250 12.51 -1.81 17.36
CA THR A 250 12.74 -2.03 15.92
C THR A 250 13.50 -0.88 15.27
N ALA A 251 13.21 0.37 15.66
CA ALA A 251 13.99 1.52 15.24
C ALA A 251 15.46 1.42 15.69
N HIS A 252 15.70 0.93 16.91
CA HIS A 252 17.07 0.66 17.37
C HIS A 252 17.73 -0.48 16.59
N ARG A 253 17.03 -1.61 16.42
CA ARG A 253 17.48 -2.80 15.69
C ARG A 253 17.90 -2.50 14.26
N THR A 254 17.17 -1.59 13.60
CA THR A 254 17.37 -1.28 12.18
C THR A 254 17.93 0.13 11.93
N ARG A 255 18.53 0.73 12.97
CA ARG A 255 18.97 2.14 12.96
C ARG A 255 19.99 2.45 11.87
N ASP A 256 20.87 1.51 11.58
CA ASP A 256 21.89 1.62 10.53
C ASP A 256 21.27 1.70 9.13
N ILE A 257 20.17 0.99 8.90
CA ILE A 257 19.43 0.97 7.64
C ILE A 257 18.45 2.14 7.55
N TRP A 258 17.66 2.38 8.61
CA TRP A 258 16.48 3.24 8.58
C TRP A 258 16.56 4.49 9.44
N GLY A 259 17.56 4.66 10.30
CA GLY A 259 17.48 5.66 11.36
C GLY A 259 16.24 5.43 12.24
N MET A 260 15.41 6.46 12.40
CA MET A 260 14.10 6.35 13.04
C MET A 260 13.00 5.79 12.12
N GLY A 261 13.31 5.47 10.86
CA GLY A 261 12.35 4.93 9.89
C GLY A 261 11.66 3.65 10.34
N GLY A 262 12.33 2.79 11.12
CA GLY A 262 11.69 1.60 11.69
C GLY A 262 10.51 1.92 12.62
N TYR A 263 10.60 3.02 13.38
CA TYR A 263 9.49 3.54 14.18
C TYR A 263 8.33 3.98 13.28
N ALA A 264 8.64 4.78 12.24
CA ALA A 264 7.64 5.27 11.31
C ALA A 264 6.93 4.12 10.57
N TRP A 265 7.64 3.12 10.04
CA TRP A 265 7.03 2.01 9.30
C TRP A 265 6.03 1.20 10.14
N ILE A 266 6.34 0.91 11.40
CA ILE A 266 5.43 0.21 12.30
C ILE A 266 4.15 1.04 12.52
N TRP A 267 4.30 2.33 12.83
CA TRP A 267 3.15 3.20 13.05
C TRP A 267 2.34 3.48 11.78
N LEU A 268 2.97 3.53 10.62
CA LEU A 268 2.28 3.60 9.32
C LEU A 268 1.29 2.44 9.17
N GLY A 269 1.74 1.21 9.41
CA GLY A 269 0.87 0.02 9.36
C GLY A 269 -0.28 0.09 10.37
N ALA A 270 0.00 0.52 11.60
CA ALA A 270 -1.02 0.68 12.64
C ALA A 270 -2.10 1.70 12.24
N MET A 271 -1.68 2.87 11.74
CA MET A 271 -2.57 3.98 11.36
C MET A 271 -3.43 3.67 10.13
N GLU A 272 -2.95 2.83 9.20
CA GLU A 272 -3.76 2.36 8.06
C GLU A 272 -5.00 1.57 8.49
N THR A 273 -4.91 0.91 9.65
CA THR A 273 -5.99 0.03 10.13
C THR A 273 -6.77 0.68 11.27
N ASP A 274 -6.12 1.47 12.14
CA ASP A 274 -6.75 2.15 13.27
C ASP A 274 -6.47 3.65 13.25
N PRO A 275 -7.46 4.49 12.89
CA PRO A 275 -7.30 5.94 12.99
C PRO A 275 -6.95 6.43 14.41
N GLN A 276 -7.29 5.68 15.47
CA GLN A 276 -6.91 6.04 16.84
C GLN A 276 -5.40 5.95 17.08
N ALA A 277 -4.66 5.15 16.29
CA ALA A 277 -3.22 5.00 16.40
C ALA A 277 -2.49 6.34 16.19
N GLN A 278 -3.07 7.25 15.41
CA GLN A 278 -2.49 8.57 15.13
C GLN A 278 -2.29 9.41 16.39
N ARG A 279 -3.22 9.32 17.34
CA ARG A 279 -3.16 10.04 18.62
C ARG A 279 -2.21 9.40 19.63
N ARG A 280 -1.71 8.20 19.34
CA ARG A 280 -0.86 7.41 20.25
C ARG A 280 0.62 7.48 19.86
N ALA A 281 0.92 7.68 18.58
CA ALA A 281 2.29 7.79 18.11
C ALA A 281 2.98 9.05 18.64
N ASP A 282 4.29 8.93 18.89
CA ASP A 282 5.18 10.05 19.15
C ASP A 282 5.41 10.81 17.85
N ALA A 283 4.81 12.00 17.76
CA ALA A 283 4.87 12.81 16.54
C ALA A 283 6.30 13.25 16.18
N GLY A 284 7.19 13.42 17.17
CA GLY A 284 8.57 13.80 16.94
C GLY A 284 9.35 12.68 16.27
N LEU A 285 9.29 11.47 16.85
CA LEU A 285 9.96 10.29 16.29
C LEU A 285 9.38 9.87 14.95
N PHE A 286 8.07 10.00 14.77
CA PHE A 286 7.44 9.68 13.49
C PHE A 286 7.92 10.63 12.38
N ARG A 287 7.95 11.94 12.63
CA ARG A 287 8.49 12.94 11.71
C ARG A 287 9.95 12.67 11.36
N GLU A 288 10.78 12.42 12.39
CA GLU A 288 12.19 12.08 12.20
C GLU A 288 12.32 10.82 11.33
N GLY A 289 11.51 9.80 11.61
CA GLY A 289 11.51 8.57 10.82
C GLY A 289 11.09 8.76 9.36
N LEU A 290 10.09 9.59 9.06
CA LEU A 290 9.72 9.92 7.67
C LEU A 290 10.87 10.61 6.93
N ARG A 291 11.59 11.51 7.61
CA ARG A 291 12.75 12.21 7.04
C ARG A 291 13.90 11.24 6.77
N ASP A 292 14.24 10.41 7.76
CA ASP A 292 15.28 9.39 7.61
C ASP A 292 14.98 8.43 6.45
N ILE A 293 13.72 8.01 6.28
CA ILE A 293 13.31 7.18 5.15
C ILE A 293 13.63 7.88 3.83
N LEU A 294 13.21 9.14 3.64
CA LEU A 294 13.40 9.85 2.38
C LEU A 294 14.85 10.31 2.15
N ASP A 295 15.63 10.51 3.21
CA ASP A 295 17.05 10.84 3.08
C ASP A 295 17.88 9.62 2.63
N ARG A 296 17.42 8.41 2.94
CA ARG A 296 18.12 7.15 2.64
C ARG A 296 17.58 6.44 1.41
N PHE A 297 16.25 6.49 1.20
CA PHE A 297 15.51 5.82 0.14
C PHE A 297 14.52 6.80 -0.53
N GLY A 298 15.01 7.96 -0.95
CA GLY A 298 14.20 9.07 -1.48
C GLY A 298 13.83 8.99 -2.96
N ASP A 299 13.74 7.81 -3.56
CA ASP A 299 13.25 7.71 -4.93
C ASP A 299 11.77 8.14 -5.04
N GLN A 300 11.33 8.44 -6.27
CA GLN A 300 9.98 8.98 -6.46
C GLN A 300 8.87 7.97 -6.12
N HIS A 301 9.13 6.67 -6.16
CA HIS A 301 8.15 5.69 -5.70
C HIS A 301 7.94 5.80 -4.19
N MET A 302 9.04 5.89 -3.42
CA MET A 302 8.98 6.08 -1.97
C MET A 302 8.35 7.43 -1.59
N VAL A 303 8.71 8.51 -2.29
CA VAL A 303 8.11 9.82 -2.09
C VAL A 303 6.60 9.78 -2.34
N ASN A 304 6.15 9.18 -3.44
CA ASN A 304 4.73 9.00 -3.73
C ASN A 304 4.03 8.17 -2.63
N ARG A 305 4.68 7.12 -2.13
CA ARG A 305 4.12 6.26 -1.08
C ARG A 305 3.88 7.02 0.22
N LEU A 306 4.85 7.80 0.68
CA LEU A 306 4.71 8.58 1.91
C LEU A 306 3.80 9.82 1.72
N ALA A 307 3.82 10.46 0.55
CA ALA A 307 2.89 11.54 0.21
C ALA A 307 1.45 11.04 0.18
N ALA A 308 1.19 9.91 -0.48
CA ALA A 308 -0.15 9.33 -0.52
C ALA A 308 -0.63 8.93 0.88
N PHE A 309 0.23 8.35 1.73
CA PHE A 309 -0.13 8.06 3.11
C PHE A 309 -0.48 9.34 3.90
N THR A 310 0.41 10.33 3.91
CA THR A 310 0.24 11.55 4.72
C THR A 310 -0.89 12.45 4.23
N GLY A 311 -1.19 12.42 2.94
CA GLY A 311 -2.23 13.24 2.32
C GLY A 311 -3.60 12.57 2.14
N VAL A 312 -3.66 11.24 2.09
CA VAL A 312 -4.91 10.48 1.87
C VAL A 312 -5.32 9.68 3.11
N THR A 313 -4.38 8.93 3.69
CA THR A 313 -4.67 8.00 4.80
C THR A 313 -4.82 8.73 6.11
N LEU A 314 -3.97 9.72 6.37
CA LEU A 314 -4.15 10.59 7.52
C LEU A 314 -5.30 11.58 7.27
N PRO A 315 -6.28 11.69 8.18
CA PRO A 315 -7.34 12.66 8.07
C PRO A 315 -6.76 14.08 8.13
N SER A 316 -7.13 14.89 7.15
CA SER A 316 -6.86 16.34 7.14
C SER A 316 -7.98 17.06 7.90
N GLY A 317 -8.04 16.91 9.22
CA GLY A 317 -9.07 17.57 10.04
C GLY A 317 -9.02 17.19 11.52
N GLY A 318 -8.85 18.19 12.37
CA GLY A 318 -8.78 18.07 13.83
C GLY A 318 -8.75 19.46 14.48
N GLU A 319 -8.88 19.52 15.80
CA GLU A 319 -8.68 20.78 16.54
C GLU A 319 -7.22 21.26 16.41
N VAL A 320 -7.00 22.57 16.59
CA VAL A 320 -5.65 23.14 16.65
C VAL A 320 -4.87 22.40 17.75
N ASP A 321 -3.65 21.95 17.41
CA ASP A 321 -2.77 21.08 18.23
C ASP A 321 -3.09 19.57 18.32
N ASP A 322 -4.01 19.04 17.51
CA ASP A 322 -4.20 17.58 17.39
C ASP A 322 -2.93 16.91 16.81
N PRO A 323 -2.38 15.84 17.45
CA PRO A 323 -1.33 15.01 16.87
C PRO A 323 -1.60 14.59 15.42
N ALA A 324 -2.85 14.29 15.04
CA ALA A 324 -3.20 13.94 13.67
C ALA A 324 -2.94 15.09 12.67
N MET A 325 -3.17 16.35 13.10
CA MET A 325 -2.86 17.53 12.29
C MET A 325 -1.34 17.69 12.10
N ARG A 326 -0.55 17.47 13.16
CA ARG A 326 0.92 17.56 13.08
C ARG A 326 1.53 16.50 12.17
N LEU A 327 0.98 15.28 12.16
CA LEU A 327 1.40 14.20 11.29
C LEU A 327 1.01 14.44 9.83
N SER A 328 -0.22 14.92 9.57
CA SER A 328 -0.65 15.25 8.22
C SER A 328 0.06 16.49 7.65
N ALA A 329 0.62 17.37 8.48
CA ALA A 329 1.45 18.49 8.03
C ALA A 329 2.74 18.05 7.33
N GLU A 330 3.24 16.84 7.58
CA GLU A 330 4.41 16.31 6.86
C GLU A 330 4.13 16.14 5.36
N PHE A 331 2.86 16.01 4.96
CA PHE A 331 2.48 16.02 3.54
C PHE A 331 3.03 17.25 2.82
N ASP A 332 2.93 18.44 3.43
CA ASP A 332 3.28 19.69 2.77
C ASP A 332 4.79 19.77 2.53
N TRP A 333 5.59 19.21 3.43
CA TRP A 333 7.04 19.06 3.25
C TRP A 333 7.38 18.04 2.15
N ILE A 334 6.80 16.83 2.22
CA ILE A 334 7.08 15.77 1.25
C ILE A 334 6.67 16.20 -0.16
N ALA A 335 5.43 16.65 -0.32
CA ALA A 335 4.92 17.10 -1.61
C ALA A 335 5.60 18.40 -2.08
N GLY A 336 5.85 19.33 -1.16
CA GLY A 336 6.45 20.62 -1.47
C GLY A 336 7.93 20.57 -1.86
N GLU A 337 8.71 19.63 -1.31
CA GLU A 337 10.18 19.61 -1.48
C GLU A 337 10.73 18.34 -2.13
N ARG A 338 9.95 17.26 -2.22
CA ARG A 338 10.44 15.95 -2.70
C ARG A 338 9.67 15.39 -3.89
N LEU A 339 8.39 15.74 -4.06
CA LEU A 339 7.52 15.14 -5.09
C LEU A 339 7.73 15.82 -6.45
N ALA A 340 8.38 15.11 -7.38
CA ALA A 340 8.67 15.59 -8.73
C ALA A 340 7.76 14.94 -9.79
N GLU A 341 7.30 13.71 -9.54
CA GLU A 341 6.38 12.99 -10.42
C GLU A 341 5.29 12.27 -9.63
N LEU A 342 4.16 11.97 -10.28
CA LEU A 342 3.08 11.17 -9.73
C LEU A 342 3.15 9.73 -10.24
N HIS A 343 2.99 8.77 -9.33
CA HIS A 343 2.79 7.35 -9.61
C HIS A 343 1.33 6.99 -9.29
N PRO A 344 0.40 7.07 -10.25
CA PRO A 344 -1.05 6.99 -9.96
C PRO A 344 -1.47 5.74 -9.20
N ARG A 345 -0.84 4.58 -9.48
CA ARG A 345 -1.18 3.31 -8.81
C ARG A 345 -0.94 3.37 -7.29
N VAL A 346 0.15 4.00 -6.85
CA VAL A 346 0.46 4.20 -5.42
C VAL A 346 -0.65 4.99 -4.72
N TRP A 347 -1.13 6.05 -5.37
CA TRP A 347 -2.21 6.88 -4.81
C TRP A 347 -3.55 6.17 -4.80
N ALA A 348 -3.84 5.35 -5.81
CA ALA A 348 -5.06 4.52 -5.84
C ALA A 348 -5.09 3.50 -4.69
N ASP A 349 -3.95 2.89 -4.38
CA ASP A 349 -3.82 1.86 -3.36
C ASP A 349 -3.82 2.43 -1.93
N ALA A 350 -3.54 3.71 -1.75
CA ALA A 350 -3.55 4.35 -0.43
C ALA A 350 -4.90 4.15 0.29
N ALA A 351 -4.84 3.71 1.55
CA ALA A 351 -6.01 3.53 2.38
C ALA A 351 -6.68 4.89 2.61
N ALA A 352 -7.99 4.99 2.35
CA ALA A 352 -8.76 6.22 2.56
C ALA A 352 -9.74 6.03 3.73
N PRO A 353 -9.84 6.98 4.68
CA PRO A 353 -10.79 6.90 5.79
C PRO A 353 -12.22 6.64 5.30
N GLY A 354 -12.93 5.71 5.96
CA GLY A 354 -14.33 5.39 5.65
C GLY A 354 -14.56 4.55 4.38
N ARG A 355 -13.52 4.20 3.63
CA ARG A 355 -13.64 3.29 2.48
C ARG A 355 -13.32 1.85 2.91
N ALA A 356 -14.32 0.98 2.83
CA ALA A 356 -14.07 -0.46 2.96
C ALA A 356 -13.15 -0.92 1.81
N VAL A 357 -12.18 -1.79 2.12
CA VAL A 357 -11.43 -2.53 1.10
C VAL A 357 -12.46 -3.33 0.31
N SER A 358 -12.66 -2.97 -0.96
CA SER A 358 -13.59 -3.70 -1.82
C SER A 358 -12.96 -5.07 -2.10
N THR A 359 -13.60 -6.14 -1.62
CA THR A 359 -13.19 -7.53 -1.87
C THR A 359 -13.85 -8.11 -3.13
N THR A 360 -14.47 -7.28 -3.96
CA THR A 360 -15.18 -7.71 -5.18
C THR A 360 -14.42 -7.26 -6.40
N ALA A 361 -13.95 -8.23 -7.19
CA ALA A 361 -13.23 -8.13 -8.48
C ALA A 361 -12.15 -7.03 -8.54
N GLU A 362 -10.90 -7.42 -8.82
CA GLU A 362 -9.84 -6.43 -9.05
C GLU A 362 -10.32 -5.41 -10.09
N PRO A 363 -10.36 -4.11 -9.75
CA PRO A 363 -10.80 -3.09 -10.69
C PRO A 363 -9.90 -3.12 -11.92
N GLU A 364 -10.50 -2.88 -13.10
CA GLU A 364 -9.76 -2.78 -14.37
C GLU A 364 -8.54 -1.86 -14.21
N PRO A 365 -7.35 -2.24 -14.70
CA PRO A 365 -6.12 -1.48 -14.48
C PRO A 365 -6.24 0.01 -14.83
N GLY A 366 -6.92 0.35 -15.92
CA GLY A 366 -7.17 1.75 -16.31
C GLY A 366 -8.06 2.54 -15.34
N SER A 367 -8.92 1.86 -14.58
CA SER A 367 -9.73 2.48 -13.52
C SER A 367 -8.87 2.89 -12.33
N LEU A 368 -7.88 2.08 -11.95
CA LEU A 368 -6.96 2.40 -10.85
C LEU A 368 -6.11 3.63 -11.17
N VAL A 369 -5.56 3.72 -12.38
CA VAL A 369 -4.78 4.89 -12.81
C VAL A 369 -5.62 6.18 -12.73
N MET A 370 -6.86 6.13 -13.21
CA MET A 370 -7.77 7.27 -13.15
C MET A 370 -8.14 7.66 -11.71
N ILE A 371 -8.44 6.68 -10.85
CA ILE A 371 -8.74 6.91 -9.43
C ILE A 371 -7.54 7.55 -8.72
N GLY A 372 -6.36 6.98 -8.92
CA GLY A 372 -5.13 7.43 -8.30
C GLY A 372 -4.74 8.83 -8.76
N LYS A 373 -4.84 9.11 -10.06
CA LYS A 373 -4.63 10.44 -10.63
C LYS A 373 -5.60 11.46 -10.03
N ALA A 374 -6.89 11.16 -10.02
CA ALA A 374 -7.90 12.07 -9.48
C ALA A 374 -7.60 12.40 -8.01
N ARG A 375 -7.28 11.37 -7.22
CA ARG A 375 -6.95 11.49 -5.80
C ARG A 375 -5.69 12.31 -5.56
N ALA A 376 -4.60 12.03 -6.28
CA ALA A 376 -3.36 12.77 -6.15
C ALA A 376 -3.55 14.27 -6.44
N LEU A 377 -4.19 14.59 -7.57
CA LEU A 377 -4.42 15.97 -7.97
C LEU A 377 -5.37 16.71 -7.03
N SER A 378 -6.44 16.05 -6.55
CA SER A 378 -7.35 16.67 -5.57
C SER A 378 -6.63 16.95 -4.25
N THR A 379 -5.85 15.99 -3.73
CA THR A 379 -5.09 16.17 -2.49
C THR A 379 -4.08 17.31 -2.63
N LEU A 380 -3.32 17.37 -3.74
CA LEU A 380 -2.39 18.49 -3.98
C LEU A 380 -3.11 19.83 -4.08
N ALA A 381 -4.24 19.88 -4.80
CA ALA A 381 -5.02 21.11 -4.95
C ALA A 381 -5.61 21.61 -3.62
N GLU A 382 -6.11 20.70 -2.78
CA GLU A 382 -6.66 21.02 -1.47
C GLU A 382 -5.56 21.51 -0.50
N ARG A 383 -4.42 20.81 -0.45
CA ARG A 383 -3.33 21.12 0.49
C ARG A 383 -2.56 22.39 0.15
N PHE A 384 -2.41 22.70 -1.14
CA PHE A 384 -1.76 23.91 -1.64
C PHE A 384 -2.76 24.94 -2.20
N ALA A 385 -4.00 24.95 -1.70
CA ALA A 385 -5.02 25.93 -2.08
C ALA A 385 -4.55 27.39 -1.90
N PRO A 386 -3.79 27.76 -0.84
CA PRO A 386 -3.26 29.12 -0.71
C PRO A 386 -2.31 29.51 -1.85
N GLU A 387 -1.40 28.63 -2.24
CA GLU A 387 -0.45 28.84 -3.34
C GLU A 387 -1.19 28.93 -4.68
N MET A 388 -2.18 28.07 -4.88
CA MET A 388 -3.04 28.07 -6.06
C MET A 388 -3.85 29.36 -6.18
N GLY A 389 -4.33 29.91 -5.06
CA GLY A 389 -5.04 31.19 -5.03
C GLY A 389 -4.18 32.39 -5.44
N ARG A 390 -2.86 32.34 -5.17
CA ARG A 390 -1.91 33.42 -5.53
C ARG A 390 -1.50 33.38 -7.01
N SER A 391 -1.20 32.19 -7.52
CA SER A 391 -0.57 31.96 -8.83
C SER A 391 -1.56 31.55 -9.93
N GLY A 392 -2.76 31.07 -9.55
CA GLY A 392 -3.74 30.46 -10.45
C GLY A 392 -3.37 29.03 -10.91
N GLN A 393 -2.20 28.51 -10.53
CA GLN A 393 -1.69 27.22 -10.98
C GLN A 393 -0.56 26.71 -10.07
N LEU A 394 -0.51 25.40 -9.82
CA LEU A 394 0.62 24.74 -9.16
C LEU A 394 1.50 24.04 -10.22
N THR A 395 2.81 24.22 -10.14
CA THR A 395 3.77 23.53 -11.01
C THR A 395 4.83 22.84 -10.17
N PHE A 396 5.09 21.56 -10.45
CA PHE A 396 6.09 20.73 -9.77
C PHE A 396 7.24 20.39 -10.72
N GLY A 397 8.47 20.40 -10.21
CA GLY A 397 9.67 20.01 -10.94
C GLY A 397 10.58 19.11 -10.10
N ASP A 398 11.85 18.98 -10.50
CA ASP A 398 12.84 18.03 -9.94
C ASP A 398 13.16 18.20 -8.43
N GLY A 399 12.57 19.20 -7.76
CA GLY A 399 12.70 19.46 -6.32
C GLY A 399 11.39 19.79 -5.62
N GLY A 400 10.24 19.37 -6.17
CA GLY A 400 8.92 19.65 -5.59
C GLY A 400 8.22 20.86 -6.20
N LEU A 401 7.41 21.53 -5.38
CA LEU A 401 6.56 22.64 -5.78
C LEU A 401 7.39 23.89 -6.11
N LEU A 402 7.24 24.41 -7.32
CA LEU A 402 7.87 25.66 -7.76
C LEU A 402 7.08 26.84 -7.21
N ARG A 403 7.63 27.52 -6.20
CA ARG A 403 7.06 28.74 -5.63
C ARG A 403 7.54 29.94 -6.47
N THR A 404 6.62 30.57 -7.18
CA THR A 404 6.85 31.79 -7.98
C THR A 404 6.54 33.06 -7.20
#